data_AF-A0A660MZY4-F1
#
_entry.id   AF-A0A660MZY4-F1
#
_cell.length_a   1.000
_cell.length_b   1.000
_cell.length_c   1.000
_cell.angle_alpha   90.00
_cell.angle_beta   90.00
_cell.angle_gamma   90.00
#
_symmetry.space_group_name_H-M   'P 1'
#
loop_
_entity.id
_entity.type
_entity.pdbx_description
1 polymer ?
#
loop_
_entity_poly.entity_id
_entity_poly.type
_entity_poly.pdbx_seq_one_letter_code
_entity_poly.pdbx_strand_id
1 'polypeptide(L)' 'PVPAAWTQWQGKPMKIWAAEAVTGNGAAGTVLQADTAGIIIACGANALRITELQPAGSKRMTVAAFLAGRELAVGGAFE' A
#
# COMPACT_ATOMS: atom_id res chain seq x y z
N PRO A 1 -4.07 -16.27 -10.56
CA PRO A 1 -3.16 -15.25 -11.12
C PRO A 1 -1.95 -15.06 -10.20
N VAL A 2 -0.78 -15.45 -10.70
CA VAL A 2 0.54 -15.33 -10.07
C VAL A 2 1.35 -14.30 -10.86
N PRO A 3 2.19 -13.44 -10.23
CA PRO A 3 2.40 -13.21 -8.81
C PRO A 3 1.41 -12.15 -8.26
N ALA A 4 0.83 -12.40 -7.08
CA ALA A 4 0.15 -11.32 -6.35
C ALA A 4 1.24 -10.44 -5.73
N ALA A 5 1.23 -9.14 -6.04
CA ALA A 5 2.16 -8.19 -5.42
C ALA A 5 1.98 -8.23 -3.90
N TRP A 6 3.08 -8.25 -3.17
CA TRP A 6 3.06 -8.20 -1.72
C TRP A 6 4.23 -7.35 -1.25
N THR A 7 4.06 -6.75 -0.07
CA THR A 7 5.01 -5.86 0.56
C THR A 7 5.07 -6.17 2.05
N GLN A 8 6.10 -5.73 2.75
CA GLN A 8 6.17 -5.84 4.20
C GLN A 8 5.82 -4.50 4.85
N TRP A 9 4.91 -4.55 5.81
CA TRP A 9 4.54 -3.42 6.63
C TRP A 9 4.72 -3.78 8.10
N GLN A 10 5.58 -3.05 8.81
CA GLN A 10 5.91 -3.31 10.22
C GLN A 10 6.31 -4.79 10.48
N GLY A 11 7.13 -5.37 9.60
CA GLY A 11 7.55 -6.77 9.69
C GLY A 11 6.44 -7.80 9.44
N LYS A 12 5.28 -7.38 8.93
CA LYS A 12 4.17 -8.27 8.57
C LYS A 12 3.94 -8.26 7.06
N PRO A 13 3.76 -9.43 6.42
CA PRO A 13 3.45 -9.48 5.00
C PRO A 13 2.06 -8.92 4.73
N MET A 14 1.96 -8.07 3.71
CA MET A 14 0.71 -7.51 3.22
C MET A 14 0.60 -7.79 1.73
N LYS A 15 -0.48 -8.47 1.32
CA LYS A 15 -0.76 -8.72 -0.09
C LYS A 15 -1.52 -7.54 -0.68
N ILE A 16 -1.18 -7.18 -1.91
CA ILE A 16 -1.82 -6.15 -2.71
C ILE A 16 -2.69 -6.86 -3.74
N TRP A 17 -3.99 -6.55 -3.72
CA TRP A 17 -4.98 -7.16 -4.61
C TRP A 17 -5.32 -6.27 -5.79
N ALA A 18 -5.41 -4.97 -5.55
CA ALA A 18 -5.64 -3.96 -6.57
C ALA A 18 -4.76 -2.74 -6.31
N ALA A 19 -4.08 -2.31 -7.37
CA ALA A 19 -3.29 -1.11 -7.38
C ALA A 19 -3.23 -0.52 -8.79
N GLU A 20 -3.04 0.79 -8.86
CA GLU A 20 -2.99 1.57 -10.08
C GLU A 20 -1.68 2.34 -10.14
N ALA A 21 -1.02 2.35 -11.30
CA ALA A 21 0.16 3.17 -11.51
C ALA A 21 -0.26 4.64 -11.56
N VAL A 22 0.37 5.46 -10.73
CA VAL A 22 0.11 6.90 -10.65
C VAL A 22 1.42 7.65 -10.74
N THR A 23 1.36 8.89 -11.20
CA THR A 23 2.55 9.74 -11.22
C THR A 23 2.88 10.18 -9.79
N GLY A 24 4.14 10.01 -9.39
CA GLY A 24 4.60 10.41 -8.07
C GLY A 24 6.11 10.31 -7.99
N ASN A 25 6.70 11.16 -7.15
CA ASN A 25 8.14 11.25 -6.97
C ASN A 25 8.46 11.08 -5.48
N GLY A 26 9.41 10.21 -5.18
CA GLY A 26 9.86 9.94 -3.82
C GLY A 26 10.88 8.80 -3.80
N ALA A 27 11.40 8.49 -2.62
CA ALA A 27 12.26 7.32 -2.45
C ALA A 27 11.41 6.04 -2.56
N ALA A 28 11.92 5.04 -3.28
CA ALA A 28 11.22 3.77 -3.46
C ALA A 28 10.83 3.17 -2.10
N GLY A 29 9.56 2.78 -1.95
CA GLY A 29 8.99 2.28 -0.70
C GLY A 29 8.35 3.36 0.19
N THR A 30 8.49 4.65 -0.13
CA THR A 30 7.95 5.73 0.70
C THR A 30 6.44 5.90 0.50
N VAL A 31 5.69 5.99 1.59
CA VAL A 31 4.27 6.38 1.54
C VAL A 31 4.15 7.87 1.27
N LEU A 32 3.70 8.21 0.07
CA LEU A 32 3.40 9.60 -0.32
C LEU A 32 2.05 10.06 0.20
N GLN A 33 1.07 9.15 0.25
CA GLN A 33 -0.30 9.46 0.68
C GLN A 33 -0.97 8.20 1.23
N ALA A 34 -1.83 8.36 2.23
CA ALA A 34 -2.64 7.29 2.75
C ALA A 34 -4.00 7.85 3.16
N ASP A 35 -4.99 7.66 2.30
CA ASP A 35 -6.35 8.12 2.53
C ASP A 35 -7.37 7.06 2.13
N THR A 36 -8.65 7.37 2.33
CA THR A 36 -9.75 6.47 1.98
C THR A 36 -9.86 6.18 0.48
N ALA A 37 -9.27 7.01 -0.39
CA ALA A 37 -9.19 6.75 -1.82
C ALA A 37 -8.05 5.78 -2.18
N GLY A 38 -6.98 5.72 -1.40
CA GLY A 38 -5.90 4.75 -1.56
C GLY A 38 -4.60 5.11 -0.84
N ILE A 39 -3.65 4.17 -0.86
CA ILE A 39 -2.28 4.38 -0.38
C ILE A 39 -1.38 4.58 -1.59
N ILE A 40 -0.75 5.75 -1.71
CA ILE A 40 0.23 6.04 -2.76
C ILE A 40 1.63 5.76 -2.21
N ILE A 41 2.34 4.82 -2.83
CA ILE A 41 3.72 4.47 -2.49
C ILE A 41 4.62 4.89 -3.65
N ALA A 42 5.67 5.66 -3.37
CA ALA A 42 6.69 5.98 -4.35
C ALA A 42 7.46 4.71 -4.74
N CYS A 43 7.68 4.53 -6.04
CA CYS A 43 8.52 3.46 -6.58
C CYS A 43 9.82 4.06 -7.13
N GLY A 44 10.75 3.21 -7.57
CA GLY A 44 11.99 3.68 -8.22
C GLY A 44 11.73 4.56 -9.46
N ALA A 45 10.57 4.39 -10.10
CA ALA A 45 10.03 5.31 -11.07
C ALA A 45 8.51 5.42 -10.86
N ASN A 46 7.98 6.65 -10.84
CA ASN A 46 6.57 6.95 -10.54
C ASN A 46 6.14 6.46 -9.15
N ALA A 47 4.83 6.30 -8.95
CA ALA A 47 4.24 5.78 -7.73
C ALA A 47 3.13 4.76 -8.03
N LEU A 48 2.73 4.05 -6.99
CA LEU A 48 1.71 3.02 -7.05
C LEU A 48 0.62 3.35 -6.03
N ARG A 49 -0.61 3.55 -6.50
CA ARG A 49 -1.80 3.73 -5.65
C ARG A 49 -2.44 2.37 -5.40
N ILE A 50 -2.34 1.89 -4.17
CA ILE A 50 -3.04 0.69 -3.70
C ILE A 50 -4.46 1.10 -3.31
N THR A 51 -5.45 0.34 -3.77
CA THR A 51 -6.87 0.52 -3.42
C THR A 51 -7.41 -0.65 -2.63
N GLU A 52 -6.83 -1.84 -2.81
CA GLU A 52 -7.19 -3.05 -2.06
C GLU A 52 -5.98 -3.86 -1.62
N LEU A 53 -6.03 -4.30 -0.37
CA LEU A 53 -4.95 -5.00 0.29
C LEU A 53 -5.46 -6.05 1.26
N GLN A 54 -4.56 -6.94 1.67
CA GLN A 54 -4.83 -8.00 2.63
C GLN A 54 -3.65 -8.10 3.60
N PRO A 55 -3.82 -7.61 4.84
CA PRO A 55 -2.83 -7.80 5.90
C PRO A 55 -2.72 -9.28 6.29
N ALA A 56 -1.54 -9.68 6.78
CA ALA A 56 -1.32 -11.01 7.35
C ALA A 56 -2.41 -11.37 8.38
N GLY A 57 -3.03 -12.55 8.20
CA GLY A 57 -4.08 -13.04 9.09
C GLY A 57 -5.45 -12.36 8.94
N SER A 58 -5.64 -11.50 7.94
CA SER A 58 -6.91 -10.82 7.65
C SER A 58 -7.47 -11.19 6.28
N LYS A 59 -8.75 -10.86 6.04
CA LYS A 59 -9.39 -10.97 4.72
C LYS A 59 -8.97 -9.79 3.83
N ARG A 60 -9.12 -9.95 2.51
CA ARG A 60 -9.01 -8.84 1.54
C ARG A 60 -9.97 -7.72 1.92
N MET A 61 -9.47 -6.50 1.90
CA MET A 61 -10.23 -5.29 2.25
C MET A 61 -9.76 -4.10 1.42
N THR A 62 -10.59 -3.07 1.33
CA THR A 62 -10.20 -1.80 0.72
C THR A 62 -9.26 -1.04 1.64
N VAL A 63 -8.47 -0.12 1.08
CA VAL A 63 -7.65 0.80 1.88
C VAL A 63 -8.51 1.59 2.87
N ALA A 64 -9.69 2.08 2.45
CA ALA A 64 -10.60 2.77 3.36
C ALA A 64 -10.95 1.94 4.60
N ALA A 65 -11.27 0.65 4.42
CA ALA A 65 -11.57 -0.26 5.53
C ALA A 65 -10.32 -0.55 6.38
N PHE A 66 -9.15 -0.65 5.76
CA PHE A 66 -7.89 -0.80 6.47
C PHE A 66 -7.58 0.42 7.34
N LEU A 67 -7.71 1.63 6.78
CA LEU A 67 -7.44 2.89 7.46
C LEU A 67 -8.47 3.21 8.56
N ALA A 68 -9.70 2.72 8.42
CA ALA A 68 -10.74 2.87 9.43
C ALA A 68 -10.39 2.14 10.75
N GLY A 69 -9.56 1.11 10.71
CA GLY A 69 -9.13 0.35 11.89
C GLY A 69 -7.65 0.54 12.25
N ARG A 70 -6.86 1.20 11.41
CA ARG A 70 -5.40 1.32 11.54
C ARG A 70 -4.91 2.62 10.90
N GLU A 71 -4.20 3.44 11.66
CA GLU A 71 -3.51 4.59 11.07
C GLU A 71 -2.26 4.13 10.30
N LEU A 72 -2.16 4.56 9.05
CA LEU A 72 -0.95 4.39 8.24
C LEU A 72 -0.26 5.76 8.17
N ALA A 73 0.94 5.85 8.76
CA ALA A 73 1.70 7.09 8.75
C ALA A 73 2.25 7.38 7.35
N VAL A 74 1.84 8.52 6.79
CA VAL A 74 2.46 9.09 5.58
C VAL A 74 3.92 9.41 5.89
N GLY A 75 4.83 9.07 4.96
CA GLY A 75 6.27 9.11 5.18
C GLY A 75 6.88 7.83 5.76
N GLY A 76 6.06 6.82 6.09
CA GLY A 76 6.56 5.47 6.37
C GLY A 76 7.27 4.87 5.16
N ALA A 77 8.21 3.95 5.41
CA ALA A 77 8.81 3.13 4.38
C ALA A 77 8.21 1.72 4.45
N PHE A 78 7.74 1.22 3.30
CA PHE A 78 7.48 -0.18 3.08
C PHE A 78 8.77 -0.86 2.62
N GLU A 79 9.08 -2.01 3.21
CA GLU A 79 10.24 -2.86 2.87
C GLU A 79 9.84 -4.04 1.95
#